data_AF-A1DU41-F1
#
_entry.id   AF-A1DU41-F1
#
_cell.length_a   1.000
_cell.length_b   1.000
_cell.length_c   1.000
_cell.angle_alpha   90.00
_cell.angle_beta   90.00
_cell.angle_gamma   90.00
#
_symmetry.space_group_name_H-M   'P 1'
#
loop_
_entity.id
_entity.type
_entity.pdbx_description
1 polymer ?
#
loop_
_entity_poly.entity_id
_entity_poly.type
_entity_poly.pdbx_seq_one_letter_code
_entity_poly.pdbx_strand_id
1 'polypeptide(L)'
;KKNPDCPICEELLNELAKNSPYAHCSQSRLIDSISGQPMNSDNVPMMLPNGYVYGEKSLQDLAAENEGIIVCPKTKEIYDIREMKKVYVM
;
A
#
# COMPACT_ATOMS: atom_id res chain seq x y z
N LYS A 1 23.25 -11.58 -12.25
CA LYS A 1 23.07 -12.94 -11.68
C LYS A 1 21.78 -13.51 -12.28
N LYS A 2 21.84 -14.62 -13.01
CA LYS A 2 20.63 -15.31 -13.54
C LYS A 2 19.99 -16.09 -12.39
N ASN A 3 18.70 -15.88 -12.13
CA ASN A 3 17.96 -16.61 -11.11
C ASN A 3 17.28 -17.83 -11.78
N PRO A 4 17.52 -19.08 -11.34
CA PRO A 4 16.88 -20.26 -11.93
C PRO A 4 15.34 -20.24 -11.85
N ASP A 5 14.77 -19.56 -10.86
CA ASP A 5 13.31 -19.48 -10.68
C ASP A 5 12.65 -18.36 -11.51
N CYS A 6 13.44 -17.55 -12.22
CA CYS A 6 12.92 -16.44 -13.01
C CYS A 6 12.79 -16.84 -14.49
N PRO A 7 11.58 -16.94 -15.06
CA PRO A 7 11.38 -17.37 -16.44
C PRO A 7 12.02 -16.41 -17.46
N ILE A 8 12.25 -15.14 -17.10
CA ILE A 8 12.87 -14.13 -17.98
C ILE A 8 14.41 -14.19 -17.92
N CYS A 9 14.99 -14.93 -16.96
CA CYS A 9 16.43 -15.16 -16.89
C CYS A 9 16.91 -16.23 -17.88
N GLU A 10 15.99 -16.99 -18.48
CA GLU A 10 16.28 -17.94 -19.56
C GLU A 10 16.57 -17.20 -20.87
N GLU A 11 17.55 -17.68 -21.63
CA GLU A 11 18.14 -16.95 -22.76
C GLU A 11 17.14 -16.68 -23.89
N LEU A 12 16.28 -17.67 -24.19
CA LEU A 12 15.25 -17.57 -25.23
C LEU A 12 14.16 -16.54 -24.89
N LEU A 13 13.75 -16.49 -23.62
CA LEU A 13 12.71 -15.59 -23.11
C LEU A 13 13.25 -14.19 -22.84
N ASN A 14 14.53 -14.08 -22.50
CA ASN A 14 15.19 -12.80 -22.24
C ASN A 14 15.21 -11.91 -23.49
N GLU A 15 15.43 -12.48 -24.68
CA GLU A 15 15.40 -11.72 -25.93
C GLU A 15 14.04 -11.09 -26.22
N LEU A 16 12.97 -11.85 -25.98
CA LEU A 16 11.59 -11.37 -26.12
C LEU A 16 11.27 -10.27 -25.09
N ALA A 17 11.87 -10.34 -23.91
CA ALA A 17 11.64 -9.43 -22.80
C ALA A 17 12.60 -8.22 -22.77
N LYS A 18 13.51 -8.05 -23.73
CA LYS A 18 14.51 -6.94 -23.76
C LYS A 18 13.90 -5.54 -23.57
N ASN A 19 12.69 -5.33 -24.09
CA ASN A 19 11.98 -4.04 -24.02
C ASN A 19 10.99 -3.95 -22.85
N SER A 20 10.87 -5.00 -22.04
CA SER A 20 9.95 -5.05 -20.91
C SER A 20 10.62 -4.47 -19.66
N PRO A 21 9.90 -3.67 -18.84
CA PRO A 21 10.41 -3.27 -17.53
C PRO A 21 10.67 -4.51 -16.67
N TYR A 22 11.85 -4.56 -16.05
CA TYR A 22 12.21 -5.63 -15.13
C TYR A 22 11.39 -5.53 -13.84
N ALA A 23 10.24 -6.20 -13.80
CA ALA A 23 9.37 -6.27 -12.63
C ALA A 23 9.87 -7.33 -11.62
N HIS A 24 11.13 -7.22 -11.18
CA HIS A 24 11.62 -8.07 -10.09
C HIS A 24 11.24 -7.45 -8.73
N CYS A 25 9.96 -7.57 -8.36
CA CYS A 25 9.51 -7.30 -6.99
C CYS A 25 9.61 -8.58 -6.18
N SER A 26 10.72 -8.78 -5.47
CA SER A 26 10.91 -9.95 -4.59
C SER A 26 9.98 -9.94 -3.38
N GLN A 27 9.42 -8.78 -3.03
CA GLN A 27 8.54 -8.60 -1.88
C GLN A 27 7.42 -7.63 -2.23
N SER A 28 6.18 -8.02 -1.91
CA SER A 28 5.03 -7.14 -1.96
C SER A 28 5.22 -5.98 -0.99
N ARG A 29 4.77 -4.78 -1.37
CA ARG A 29 4.78 -3.59 -0.51
C ARG A 29 3.37 -3.06 -0.38
N LEU A 30 2.95 -2.76 0.84
CA LEU A 30 1.71 -2.04 1.08
C LEU A 30 1.95 -0.56 0.81
N ILE A 31 1.12 0.03 -0.05
CA ILE A 31 1.20 1.43 -0.43
C ILE A 31 -0.11 2.10 -0.06
N ASP A 32 -0.02 3.25 0.59
CA ASP A 32 -1.17 4.06 0.92
C ASP A 32 -1.84 4.63 -0.34
N SER A 33 -3.16 4.48 -0.42
CA SER A 33 -3.95 5.02 -1.53
C SER A 33 -4.06 6.54 -1.51
N ILE A 34 -3.80 7.20 -0.38
CA ILE A 34 -3.93 8.66 -0.23
C ILE A 34 -2.58 9.33 -0.45
N SER A 35 -1.58 8.99 0.37
CA SER A 35 -0.25 9.59 0.28
C SER A 35 0.66 8.96 -0.79
N GLY A 36 0.33 7.76 -1.29
CA GLY A 36 1.22 7.01 -2.18
C GLY A 36 2.50 6.52 -1.49
N GLN A 37 2.63 6.70 -0.18
CA GLN A 37 3.80 6.29 0.59
C GLN A 37 3.70 4.82 1.01
N PRO A 38 4.82 4.11 1.17
CA PRO A 38 4.81 2.76 1.69
C PRO A 38 4.32 2.74 3.14
N MET A 39 3.44 1.79 3.46
CA MET A 39 3.07 1.48 4.83
C MET A 39 4.15 0.57 5.43
N ASN A 40 4.80 1.03 6.48
CA ASN A 40 5.92 0.36 7.14
C ASN A 40 5.85 0.59 8.66
N SER A 41 6.94 0.33 9.39
CA SER A 41 7.00 0.55 10.84
C SER A 41 6.76 2.01 11.26
N ASP A 42 7.09 2.98 10.41
CA ASP A 42 6.88 4.41 10.65
C ASP A 42 5.49 4.89 10.18
N ASN A 43 4.84 4.15 9.28
CA ASN A 43 3.51 4.44 8.76
C ASN A 43 2.68 3.17 8.81
N VAL A 44 2.19 2.83 10.01
CA VAL A 44 1.50 1.56 10.23
C VAL A 44 0.14 1.52 9.49
N PRO A 45 -0.23 0.37 8.91
CA PRO A 45 -1.53 0.20 8.26
C PRO A 45 -2.67 0.24 9.29
N MET A 46 -3.63 1.12 9.05
CA MET A 46 -4.80 1.39 9.87
C MET A 46 -6.06 1.16 9.03
N MET A 47 -7.06 0.49 9.61
CA MET A 47 -8.30 0.14 8.93
C MET A 47 -9.48 0.92 9.49
N LEU A 48 -10.28 1.49 8.58
CA LEU A 48 -11.57 2.10 8.88
C LEU A 48 -12.66 1.02 9.05
N PRO A 49 -13.79 1.32 9.72
CA PRO A 49 -14.88 0.35 9.94
C PRO A 49 -15.47 -0.28 8.66
N ASN A 50 -15.34 0.38 7.51
CA ASN A 50 -15.74 -0.14 6.20
C ASN A 50 -14.76 -1.17 5.58
N GLY A 51 -13.64 -1.45 6.24
CA GLY A 51 -12.65 -2.44 5.80
C GLY A 51 -11.54 -1.88 4.89
N TYR A 52 -11.53 -0.58 4.58
CA TYR A 52 -10.43 0.03 3.83
C TYR A 52 -9.23 0.34 4.73
N VAL A 53 -8.04 0.10 4.19
CA VAL A 53 -6.76 0.28 4.90
C VAL A 53 -5.99 1.47 4.32
N TYR A 54 -5.53 2.33 5.20
CA TYR A 54 -4.73 3.52 4.91
C TYR A 54 -3.55 3.59 5.89
N GLY A 55 -2.56 4.43 5.61
CA GLY A 55 -1.47 4.67 6.55
C GLY A 55 -1.91 5.56 7.72
N GLU A 56 -1.35 5.31 8.91
CA GLU A 56 -1.59 6.14 10.12
C GLU A 56 -1.34 7.63 9.85
N LYS A 57 -0.27 7.97 9.12
CA LYS A 57 0.06 9.37 8.79
C LYS A 57 -1.03 10.04 7.97
N SER A 58 -1.50 9.38 6.91
CA SER A 58 -2.53 9.96 6.04
C SER A 58 -3.89 10.08 6.72
N LEU A 59 -4.23 9.16 7.63
CA LEU A 59 -5.42 9.30 8.45
C LEU A 59 -5.29 10.43 9.46
N GLN A 60 -4.10 10.62 10.05
CA GLN A 60 -3.83 11.71 10.97
C GLN A 60 -3.91 13.08 10.29
N ASP A 61 -3.38 13.20 9.07
CA ASP A 61 -3.49 14.41 8.26
C ASP A 61 -4.97 14.72 7.94
N LEU A 62 -5.75 13.72 7.52
CA LEU A 62 -7.18 13.87 7.25
C LEU A 62 -7.99 14.26 8.50
N ALA A 63 -7.66 13.69 9.66
CA ALA A 63 -8.29 14.05 10.92
C ALA A 63 -7.91 15.47 11.37
N ALA A 64 -6.67 15.90 11.14
CA ALA A 64 -6.21 17.23 11.50
C ALA A 64 -6.95 18.32 10.70
N GLU A 65 -7.26 18.07 9.44
CA GLU A 65 -8.03 18.99 8.59
C GLU A 65 -9.52 19.07 8.97
N ASN A 66 -10.09 18.01 9.54
CA ASN A 66 -11.52 17.86 9.78
C ASN A 66 -11.87 17.68 11.28
N GLU A 67 -11.06 18.25 12.18
CA GLU A 67 -11.32 18.28 13.63
C GLU A 67 -11.55 16.89 14.28
N GLY A 68 -10.81 15.87 13.83
CA GLY A 68 -10.88 14.50 14.35
C GLY A 68 -11.81 13.55 13.58
N ILE A 69 -12.48 14.06 12.55
CA ILE A 69 -13.37 13.30 11.68
C ILE A 69 -12.62 12.90 10.41
N ILE A 70 -12.86 11.70 9.90
CA ILE A 70 -12.22 11.22 8.67
C ILE A 70 -13.27 10.84 7.65
N VAL A 71 -13.11 11.39 6.45
CA VAL A 71 -13.93 11.06 5.29
C VAL A 71 -13.17 10.06 4.43
N CYS A 72 -13.73 8.87 4.28
CA CYS A 72 -13.14 7.84 3.41
C CYS A 72 -13.16 8.32 1.94
N PRO A 73 -12.02 8.38 1.23
CA PRO A 73 -11.98 8.88 -0.15
C PRO A 73 -12.68 7.94 -1.15
N LYS A 74 -12.89 6.67 -0.79
CA LYS A 74 -13.55 5.67 -1.66
C LYS A 74 -15.06 5.65 -1.48
N THR A 75 -15.53 5.56 -0.23
CA THR A 75 -16.96 5.40 0.08
C THR A 75 -17.65 6.70 0.45
N LYS A 76 -16.88 7.76 0.75
CA LYS A 76 -17.36 9.06 1.29
C LYS A 76 -18.08 8.93 2.64
N GLU A 77 -17.92 7.80 3.31
CA GLU A 77 -18.42 7.60 4.67
C GLU A 77 -17.53 8.35 5.66
N ILE A 78 -18.15 8.72 6.77
CA ILE A 78 -17.56 9.56 7.81
C ILE A 78 -17.38 8.70 9.05
N TYR A 79 -16.16 8.68 9.58
CA TYR A 79 -15.80 7.93 10.78
C TYR A 79 -14.98 8.79 11.74
N ASP A 80 -15.04 8.44 13.03
CA ASP A 80 -14.18 9.06 14.04
C ASP A 80 -12.81 8.37 14.06
N ILE A 81 -11.75 9.13 14.35
CA ILE A 81 -10.39 8.60 14.46
C ILE A 81 -10.27 7.44 15.46
N ARG A 82 -11.12 7.38 16.49
CA ARG A 82 -11.13 6.34 17.52
C ARG A 82 -11.66 4.99 17.04
N GLU A 83 -12.44 4.97 15.97
CA GLU A 83 -13.04 3.73 15.45
C GLU A 83 -12.06 2.90 14.62
N MET A 84 -10.89 3.45 14.30
CA MET A 84 -9.86 2.76 13.54
C MET A 84 -9.21 1.63 14.30
N LYS A 85 -8.74 0.63 13.54
CA LYS A 85 -8.00 -0.50 14.07
C LYS A 85 -6.67 -0.67 13.37
N LYS A 86 -5.61 -0.93 14.15
CA LYS A 86 -4.31 -1.35 13.61
C LYS A 86 -4.44 -2.71 12.94
N VAL A 87 -3.90 -2.84 11.73
CA VAL A 87 -3.88 -4.09 10.98
C VAL A 87 -2.45 -4.60 10.91
N TYR A 88 -2.29 -5.91 11.01
CA TYR A 88 -1.03 -6.59 10.81
C TYR A 88 -1.18 -7.55 9.64
N VAL A 89 -0.32 -7.39 8.63
CA VAL A 89 -0.25 -8.28 7.47
C VAL A 89 0.93 -9.23 7.69
N MET A 90 0.66 -10.54 7.65
CA MET A 90 1.66 -11.60 7.82
C MET A 90 2.29 -12.02 6.49
#